data_AF-A0A1I3YU52-F1
#
_entry.id   AF-A0A1I3YU52-F1
#
_cell.length_a   1.000
_cell.length_b   1.000
_cell.length_c   1.000
_cell.angle_alpha   90.00
_cell.angle_beta   90.00
_cell.angle_gamma   90.00
#
_symmetry.space_group_name_H-M   'P 1'
#
loop_
_entity.id
_entity.type
_entity.pdbx_description
1 polymer ?
#
loop_
_entity_poly.entity_id
_entity_poly.type
_entity_poly.pdbx_seq_one_letter_code
_entity_poly.pdbx_strand_id
1 'polypeptide(L)'
;MRSAARRALLAGGLALGWLAAGFGCDTATDTRRAALCRRALPALAPEGTTARLLRVGPGSGPGSVRVDYRLAGADGALLKGEEARVRFLACAFGPGTEMTALATERGPVNGASLYLLRHYYLETPEAEAADPANADNAAKTPGGAATR
;
A
#
# COMPACT_ATOMS: atom_id res chain seq x y z
N MET A 1 57.05 -18.36 -17.94
CA MET A 1 56.14 -18.41 -16.76
C MET A 1 55.29 -17.12 -16.69
N ARG A 2 54.29 -16.92 -17.58
CA ARG A 2 53.50 -15.66 -17.63
C ARG A 2 52.00 -15.86 -17.95
N SER A 3 51.50 -17.09 -17.88
CA SER A 3 50.16 -17.43 -18.43
C SER A 3 49.09 -17.71 -17.36
N ALA A 4 49.46 -17.82 -16.08
CA ALA A 4 48.54 -18.23 -15.01
C ALA A 4 47.76 -17.06 -14.37
N ALA A 5 48.29 -15.84 -14.41
CA ALA A 5 47.76 -14.72 -13.63
C ALA A 5 46.48 -14.07 -14.20
N ARG A 6 46.17 -14.26 -15.49
CA ARG A 6 45.03 -13.59 -16.14
C ARG A 6 43.69 -14.30 -15.98
N ARG A 7 43.68 -15.58 -15.61
CA ARG A 7 42.45 -16.38 -15.47
C ARG A 7 41.74 -16.20 -14.13
N ALA A 8 42.43 -15.68 -13.11
CA ALA A 8 41.87 -15.51 -11.77
C ALA A 8 40.98 -14.25 -11.63
N LEU A 9 41.09 -13.27 -12.53
CA LEU A 9 40.39 -11.98 -12.41
C LEU A 9 38.97 -11.98 -12.99
N LEU A 10 38.59 -13.00 -13.78
CA LEU A 10 37.25 -13.09 -14.36
C LEU A 10 36.26 -13.88 -13.50
N ALA A 11 36.74 -14.68 -12.54
CA ALA A 11 35.88 -15.44 -11.63
C ALA A 11 35.36 -14.59 -10.45
N GLY A 12 36.08 -13.52 -10.06
CA GLY A 12 35.68 -12.64 -8.96
C GLY A 12 34.56 -11.67 -9.32
N GLY A 13 34.46 -11.23 -10.59
CA GLY A 13 33.45 -10.25 -11.01
C GLY A 13 32.02 -10.80 -11.08
N LEU A 14 31.86 -12.08 -11.44
CA LEU A 14 30.54 -12.72 -11.55
C LEU A 14 29.91 -13.05 -10.19
N ALA A 15 30.71 -13.29 -9.16
CA ALA A 15 30.21 -13.57 -7.81
C ALA A 15 29.64 -12.32 -7.11
N LEU A 16 30.17 -11.12 -7.41
CA LEU A 16 29.71 -9.87 -6.81
C LEU A 16 28.42 -9.31 -7.45
N GLY A 17 28.09 -9.70 -8.69
CA GLY A 17 26.86 -9.28 -9.35
C GLY A 17 25.59 -9.96 -8.82
N TRP A 18 25.70 -11.18 -8.30
CA TRP A 18 24.55 -11.96 -7.83
C TRP A 18 24.02 -11.53 -6.45
N LEU A 19 24.86 -10.98 -5.57
CA LEU A 19 24.42 -10.53 -4.24
C LEU A 19 23.61 -9.21 -4.27
N ALA A 20 23.66 -8.43 -5.35
CA ALA A 20 22.93 -7.16 -5.44
C ALA A 20 21.47 -7.32 -5.91
N ALA A 21 21.06 -8.49 -6.41
CA ALA A 21 19.72 -8.70 -6.98
C ALA A 21 18.60 -8.87 -5.92
N GLY A 22 18.95 -9.06 -4.64
CA GLY A 22 17.97 -9.37 -3.58
C GLY A 22 17.16 -8.19 -3.04
N PHE A 23 17.68 -6.96 -3.08
CA PHE A 23 17.07 -5.83 -2.39
C PHE A 23 15.91 -5.16 -3.16
N GLY A 24 15.71 -5.48 -4.44
CA GLY A 24 14.68 -4.86 -5.28
C GLY A 24 13.28 -5.46 -5.11
N CYS A 25 13.18 -6.78 -4.92
CA CYS A 25 11.88 -7.48 -4.92
C CYS A 25 11.01 -7.17 -3.70
N ASP A 26 11.61 -6.99 -2.53
CA ASP A 26 10.86 -6.63 -1.31
C ASP A 26 10.18 -5.27 -1.47
N THR A 27 10.87 -4.29 -2.07
CA THR A 27 10.30 -2.93 -2.25
C THR A 27 9.08 -2.91 -3.18
N ALA A 28 9.10 -3.67 -4.28
CA ALA A 28 7.97 -3.75 -5.20
C ALA A 28 6.79 -4.47 -4.54
N THR A 29 7.07 -5.54 -3.79
CA THR A 29 6.05 -6.30 -3.05
C THR A 29 5.41 -5.44 -1.97
N ASP A 30 6.20 -4.72 -1.18
CA ASP A 30 5.72 -3.85 -0.12
C ASP A 30 4.91 -2.68 -0.66
N THR A 31 5.33 -2.11 -1.80
CA THR A 31 4.55 -1.07 -2.48
C THR A 31 3.18 -1.60 -2.92
N ARG A 32 3.12 -2.83 -3.44
CA ARG A 32 1.87 -3.46 -3.88
C ARG A 32 0.97 -3.85 -2.70
N ARG A 33 1.55 -4.36 -1.61
CA ARG A 33 0.83 -4.59 -0.34
C ARG A 33 0.23 -3.30 0.21
N ALA A 34 1.00 -2.22 0.19
CA ALA A 34 0.53 -0.91 0.62
C ALA A 34 -0.63 -0.41 -0.23
N ALA A 35 -0.55 -0.55 -1.56
CA ALA A 35 -1.65 -0.22 -2.46
C ALA A 35 -2.90 -1.05 -2.17
N LEU A 36 -2.78 -2.38 -2.08
CA LEU A 36 -3.91 -3.26 -1.76
C LEU A 36 -4.56 -2.93 -0.41
N CYS A 37 -3.76 -2.61 0.61
CA CYS A 37 -4.30 -2.24 1.91
C CYS A 37 -5.09 -0.92 1.85
N ARG A 38 -4.60 0.09 1.11
CA ARG A 38 -5.36 1.33 0.92
C ARG A 38 -6.63 1.13 0.10
N ARG A 39 -6.56 0.32 -0.96
CA ARG A 39 -7.72 0.01 -1.81
C ARG A 39 -8.85 -0.64 -1.04
N ALA A 40 -8.59 -1.32 0.07
CA ALA A 40 -9.64 -1.85 0.93
C ALA A 40 -10.47 -0.77 1.66
N LEU A 41 -9.94 0.45 1.85
CA LEU A 41 -10.59 1.49 2.63
C LEU A 41 -11.98 1.89 2.10
N PRO A 42 -12.18 2.18 0.80
CA PRO A 42 -13.48 2.62 0.30
C PRO A 42 -14.59 1.58 0.50
N ALA A 43 -14.27 0.29 0.42
CA ALA A 43 -15.24 -0.79 0.65
C ALA A 43 -15.61 -0.98 2.14
N LEU A 44 -14.82 -0.43 3.06
CA LEU A 44 -15.04 -0.52 4.51
C LEU A 44 -15.53 0.80 5.12
N ALA A 45 -15.40 1.90 4.38
CA ALA A 45 -15.83 3.22 4.78
C ALA A 45 -17.37 3.29 4.78
N PRO A 46 -17.98 4.07 5.69
CA PRO A 46 -19.40 4.36 5.64
C PRO A 46 -19.80 5.04 4.32
N GLU A 47 -21.03 4.79 3.88
CA GLU A 47 -21.61 5.43 2.68
C GLU A 47 -21.53 6.96 2.76
N GLY A 48 -21.22 7.59 1.62
CA GLY A 48 -21.09 9.05 1.52
C GLY A 48 -19.83 9.63 2.17
N THR A 49 -18.89 8.78 2.59
CA THR A 49 -17.60 9.21 3.15
C THR A 49 -16.43 8.78 2.29
N THR A 50 -15.34 9.53 2.37
CA THR A 50 -14.05 9.22 1.73
C THR A 50 -12.96 9.15 2.79
N ALA A 51 -11.94 8.34 2.55
CA ALA A 51 -10.79 8.24 3.44
C ALA A 51 -9.70 9.23 2.99
N ARG A 52 -9.20 10.04 3.94
CA ARG A 52 -8.04 10.91 3.75
C ARG A 52 -6.84 10.29 4.46
N LEU A 53 -5.77 9.97 3.74
CA LEU A 53 -4.64 9.26 4.33
C LEU A 53 -3.79 10.22 5.18
N LEU A 54 -3.33 9.71 6.31
CA LEU A 54 -2.35 10.39 7.16
C LEU A 54 -0.98 9.71 7.06
N ARG A 55 -0.99 8.38 7.07
CA ARG A 55 0.22 7.57 7.02
C ARG A 55 -0.07 6.20 6.41
N VAL A 56 0.87 5.70 5.63
CA VAL A 56 0.88 4.34 5.10
C VAL A 56 2.28 3.78 5.32
N GLY A 57 2.39 2.58 5.89
CA GLY A 57 3.69 1.96 6.11
C GLY A 57 3.61 0.59 6.77
N PRO A 58 4.74 0.06 7.25
CA PRO A 58 4.78 -1.22 7.95
C PRO A 58 3.84 -1.25 9.16
N GLY A 59 3.14 -2.37 9.34
CA GLY A 59 2.31 -2.66 10.50
C GLY A 59 3.09 -3.32 11.63
N SER A 60 2.36 -3.86 12.61
CA SER A 60 2.94 -4.46 13.83
C SER A 60 3.55 -5.83 13.63
N GLY A 61 3.23 -6.53 12.53
CA GLY A 61 3.73 -7.86 12.21
C GLY A 61 4.55 -7.92 10.91
N PRO A 62 5.34 -8.98 10.70
CA PRO A 62 6.04 -9.22 9.44
C PRO A 62 5.07 -9.23 8.26
N GLY A 63 5.42 -8.54 7.17
CA GLY A 63 4.59 -8.47 5.97
C GLY A 63 3.24 -7.75 6.17
N SER A 64 3.05 -7.06 7.29
CA SER A 64 1.82 -6.30 7.54
C SER A 64 1.97 -4.84 7.13
N VAL A 65 0.84 -4.23 6.74
CA VAL A 65 0.73 -2.81 6.43
C VAL A 65 -0.25 -2.17 7.39
N ARG A 66 0.07 -0.97 7.84
CA ARG A 66 -0.84 -0.09 8.58
C ARG A 66 -1.10 1.17 7.78
N VAL A 67 -2.38 1.53 7.70
CA VAL A 67 -2.85 2.78 7.13
C VAL A 67 -3.58 3.56 8.22
N ASP A 68 -3.09 4.75 8.55
CA ASP A 68 -3.79 5.69 9.42
C ASP A 68 -4.50 6.74 8.56
N TYR A 69 -5.76 7.02 8.84
CA TYR A 69 -6.62 7.86 8.01
C TYR A 69 -7.66 8.63 8.83
N ARG A 70 -8.34 9.57 8.17
CA ARG A 70 -9.55 10.26 8.68
C ARG A 70 -10.68 10.12 7.67
N LEU A 71 -11.91 10.25 8.13
CA LEU A 71 -13.07 10.34 7.25
C LEU A 71 -13.34 11.79 6.85
N ALA A 72 -13.61 11.98 5.57
CA ALA A 72 -14.16 13.19 4.98
C ALA A 72 -15.52 12.85 4.33
N GLY A 73 -16.33 13.86 4.05
CA GLY A 73 -17.51 13.73 3.20
C GLY A 73 -17.11 13.44 1.75
N ALA A 74 -18.11 13.10 0.92
CA ALA A 74 -17.92 12.92 -0.52
C ALA A 74 -17.41 14.19 -1.23
N ASP A 75 -17.66 15.36 -0.65
CA ASP A 75 -17.15 16.67 -1.10
C ASP A 75 -15.71 16.96 -0.63
N GLY A 76 -15.09 16.05 0.12
CA GLY A 76 -13.75 16.19 0.67
C GLY A 76 -13.68 17.05 1.95
N ALA A 77 -14.79 17.62 2.41
CA ALA A 77 -14.83 18.34 3.68
C ALA A 77 -14.75 17.36 4.86
N LEU A 78 -14.01 17.69 5.91
CA LEU A 78 -13.98 16.84 7.09
C LEU A 78 -15.35 16.83 7.77
N LEU A 79 -15.81 15.65 8.18
CA LEU A 79 -17.06 15.52 8.91
C LEU A 79 -16.91 16.15 10.30
N LYS A 80 -17.96 16.81 10.80
CA LYS A 80 -17.96 17.42 12.12
C LYS A 80 -17.64 16.35 13.19
N GLY A 81 -16.55 16.56 13.93
CA GLY A 81 -16.08 15.63 14.98
C GLY A 81 -15.10 14.55 14.48
N GLU A 82 -14.94 14.34 13.17
CA GLU A 82 -13.91 13.44 12.61
C GLU A 82 -12.56 14.15 12.40
N GLU A 83 -12.50 15.49 12.50
CA GLU A 83 -11.25 16.25 12.36
C GLU A 83 -10.16 15.81 13.34
N ALA A 84 -10.53 15.41 14.56
CA ALA A 84 -9.57 14.94 15.57
C ALA A 84 -9.43 13.41 15.58
N ARG A 85 -10.34 12.67 14.94
CA ARG A 85 -10.41 11.22 15.06
C ARG A 85 -9.53 10.54 14.02
N VAL A 86 -8.41 10.01 14.48
CA VAL A 86 -7.55 9.15 13.66
C VAL A 86 -8.07 7.70 13.73
N ARG A 87 -8.26 7.10 12.56
CA ARG A 87 -8.65 5.71 12.38
C ARG A 87 -7.48 4.91 11.83
N PHE A 88 -7.57 3.59 11.91
CA PHE A 88 -6.55 2.74 11.32
C PHE A 88 -7.13 1.52 10.61
N LEU A 89 -6.41 1.10 9.58
CA LEU A 89 -6.59 -0.17 8.90
C LEU A 89 -5.27 -0.93 8.98
N ALA A 90 -5.31 -2.15 9.50
CA ALA A 90 -4.18 -3.06 9.53
C ALA A 90 -4.45 -4.24 8.61
N CYS A 91 -3.57 -4.47 7.65
CA CYS A 91 -3.65 -5.59 6.71
C CYS A 91 -2.46 -6.52 6.95
N ALA A 92 -2.71 -7.81 7.12
CA ALA A 92 -1.66 -8.83 7.11
C ALA A 92 -1.64 -9.51 5.74
N PHE A 93 -0.42 -9.79 5.28
CA PHE A 93 -0.21 -10.48 4.01
C PHE A 93 0.56 -11.78 4.24
N GLY A 94 0.22 -12.80 3.46
CA GLY A 94 1.02 -14.00 3.34
C GLY A 94 2.28 -13.78 2.49
N PRO A 95 2.88 -14.86 1.97
CA PRO A 95 3.91 -14.77 0.95
C PRO A 95 3.39 -13.97 -0.26
N GLY A 96 4.17 -13.00 -0.74
CA GLY A 96 3.74 -12.11 -1.83
C GLY A 96 2.67 -11.11 -1.38
N THR A 97 1.62 -10.93 -2.17
CA THR A 97 0.61 -9.86 -1.98
C THR A 97 -0.77 -10.37 -1.58
N GLU A 98 -0.87 -11.64 -1.20
CA GLU A 98 -2.13 -12.22 -0.76
C GLU A 98 -2.50 -11.71 0.63
N MET A 99 -3.69 -11.11 0.76
CA MET A 99 -4.18 -10.57 2.02
C MET A 99 -4.86 -11.67 2.84
N THR A 100 -4.28 -11.95 4.01
CA THR A 100 -4.70 -13.05 4.91
C THR A 100 -5.56 -12.57 6.08
N ALA A 101 -5.38 -11.33 6.52
CA ALA A 101 -6.18 -10.73 7.58
C ALA A 101 -6.32 -9.22 7.39
N LEU A 102 -7.41 -8.68 7.91
CA LEU A 102 -7.68 -7.25 7.93
C LEU A 102 -8.36 -6.88 9.24
N ALA A 103 -7.93 -5.78 9.86
CA ALA A 103 -8.50 -5.27 11.09
C ALA A 103 -8.67 -3.75 11.04
N THR A 104 -9.77 -3.28 11.62
CA THR A 104 -10.09 -1.86 11.79
C THR A 104 -10.09 -1.51 13.28
N GLU A 105 -10.36 -0.26 13.63
CA GLU A 105 -10.63 0.12 15.03
C GLU A 105 -11.83 -0.62 15.65
N ARG A 106 -12.72 -1.21 14.84
CA ARG A 106 -13.85 -2.02 15.31
C ARG A 106 -13.47 -3.49 15.55
N GLY A 107 -12.23 -3.87 15.28
CA GLY A 107 -11.74 -5.24 15.38
C GLY A 107 -11.51 -5.90 14.02
N PRO A 108 -11.24 -7.22 14.03
CA PRO A 108 -10.94 -7.99 12.83
C PRO A 108 -12.16 -8.08 11.91
N VAL A 109 -11.93 -7.96 10.61
CA VAL A 109 -12.94 -8.28 9.59
C VAL A 109 -13.06 -9.79 9.48
N ASN A 110 -14.29 -10.28 9.48
CA ASN A 110 -14.56 -11.71 9.42
C ASN A 110 -14.07 -12.32 8.10
N GLY A 111 -13.81 -13.63 8.10
CA GLY A 111 -13.24 -14.34 6.95
C GLY A 111 -14.09 -14.30 5.68
N ALA A 112 -15.42 -14.28 5.79
CA ALA A 112 -16.31 -14.21 4.63
C ALA A 112 -16.26 -12.84 3.95
N SER A 113 -16.33 -11.76 4.74
CA SER A 113 -16.18 -10.39 4.23
C SER A 113 -14.79 -10.17 3.63
N LEU A 114 -13.73 -10.70 4.25
CA LEU A 114 -12.38 -10.63 3.70
C LEU A 114 -12.27 -11.39 2.37
N TYR A 115 -12.85 -12.59 2.28
CA TYR A 115 -12.86 -13.37 1.05
C TYR A 115 -13.55 -12.61 -0.09
N LEU A 116 -14.74 -12.05 0.17
CA LEU A 116 -15.49 -11.27 -0.82
C LEU A 116 -14.71 -10.03 -1.27
N LEU A 117 -14.18 -9.27 -0.32
CA LEU A 117 -13.38 -8.08 -0.58
C LEU A 117 -12.19 -8.40 -1.49
N ARG A 118 -11.44 -9.45 -1.16
CA ARG A 118 -10.27 -9.86 -1.93
C ARG A 118 -10.64 -10.32 -3.33
N HIS A 119 -11.64 -11.19 -3.44
CA HIS A 119 -11.93 -11.87 -4.70
C HIS A 119 -12.72 -11.01 -5.69
N TYR A 120 -13.61 -10.14 -5.19
CA TYR A 120 -14.54 -9.39 -6.04
C TYR A 120 -14.26 -7.90 -6.12
N TYR A 121 -13.34 -7.36 -5.30
CA TYR A 121 -13.13 -5.92 -5.25
C TYR A 121 -11.66 -5.51 -5.42
N LEU A 122 -10.72 -6.03 -4.63
CA LEU A 122 -9.35 -5.45 -4.56
C LEU A 122 -8.55 -5.43 -5.88
N GLU A 123 -8.83 -6.37 -6.79
CA GLU A 123 -8.13 -6.49 -8.08
C GLU A 123 -8.92 -5.89 -9.26
N THR A 124 -10.00 -5.17 -8.96
CA THR A 124 -10.84 -4.52 -9.98
C THR A 124 -10.32 -3.13 -10.34
N PRO A 125 -10.51 -2.67 -11.60
CA PRO A 125 -10.20 -1.30 -11.99
C PRO A 125 -10.89 -0.26 -11.12
N GLU A 126 -12.08 -0.56 -10.63
CA GLU A 126 -12.85 0.29 -9.73
C GLU A 126 -12.11 0.51 -8.41
N ALA A 127 -11.54 -0.54 -7.82
CA ALA A 127 -10.75 -0.43 -6.60
C ALA A 127 -9.44 0.35 -6.83
N GLU A 128 -8.82 0.25 -8.01
CA GLU A 128 -7.63 1.03 -8.34
C GLU A 128 -7.96 2.52 -8.49
N ALA A 129 -9.07 2.84 -9.16
CA ALA A 129 -9.54 4.21 -9.32
C ALA A 129 -9.92 4.84 -7.97
N ALA A 130 -10.52 4.05 -7.08
CA ALA A 130 -10.93 4.45 -5.75
C ALA A 130 -9.79 4.47 -4.70
N ASP A 131 -8.53 4.16 -5.06
CA ASP A 131 -7.40 4.24 -4.11
C ASP A 131 -7.33 5.67 -3.52
N PRO A 132 -7.47 5.84 -2.19
CA PRO A 132 -7.40 7.15 -1.54
C PRO A 132 -6.12 7.94 -1.85
N ALA A 133 -5.02 7.26 -2.21
CA ALA A 133 -3.80 7.93 -2.63
C ALA A 133 -4.02 8.85 -3.86
N ASN A 134 -4.95 8.51 -4.75
CA ASN A 134 -5.27 9.33 -5.93
C ASN A 134 -5.88 10.68 -5.52
N ALA A 135 -6.80 10.67 -4.55
CA ALA A 135 -7.45 11.87 -4.03
C ALA A 135 -6.48 12.76 -3.23
N ASP A 136 -5.61 12.16 -2.41
CA ASP A 136 -4.61 12.92 -1.65
C ASP A 136 -3.57 13.60 -2.56
N ASN A 137 -3.18 12.96 -3.66
CA ASN A 137 -2.29 13.56 -4.66
C ASN A 137 -2.96 14.73 -5.40
N ALA A 138 -4.25 14.61 -5.72
CA ALA A 138 -5.02 15.70 -6.32
C ALA A 138 -5.12 16.90 -5.37
N ALA A 139 -5.42 16.67 -4.09
CA ALA A 139 -5.49 17.72 -3.07
C ALA A 139 -4.13 18.39 -2.80
N LYS A 140 -3.02 17.66 -2.96
CA LYS A 140 -1.66 18.18 -2.75
C LYS A 140 -1.14 19.00 -3.93
N THR A 141 -1.69 18.86 -5.13
CA THR A 141 -1.31 19.65 -6.31
C THR A 141 -1.97 21.02 -6.22
N PRO A 142 -1.26 22.10 -5.84
CA PRO A 142 -1.84 23.43 -5.90
C PRO A 142 -1.95 23.79 -7.38
N GLY A 143 -3.10 24.33 -7.80
CA GLY A 143 -3.36 24.72 -9.19
C GLY A 143 -2.16 25.42 -9.84
N GLY A 144 -1.54 24.72 -10.79
CA GLY A 144 -0.33 25.14 -11.48
C GLY A 144 -0.41 24.82 -12.96
N ALA A 145 -1.48 25.26 -13.63
CA ALA A 145 -1.54 25.42 -15.09
C ALA A 145 -2.71 26.32 -15.47
N ALA A 146 -2.67 27.59 -15.03
CA ALA A 146 -3.28 28.66 -15.80
C ALA A 146 -2.20 29.20 -16.74
N THR A 147 -2.12 28.68 -17.97
CA THR A 147 -1.45 29.37 -19.07
C THR A 147 -2.50 29.89 -20.03
N ARG A 148 -2.48 31.23 -20.07
CA ARG A 148 -3.16 32.21 -20.90
C ARG A 148 -3.45 31.79 -22.34
#